data_AF-A0A848ECD3-F1
#
_entry.id   AF-A0A848ECD3-F1
#
_cell.length_a   1.000
_cell.length_b   1.000
_cell.length_c   1.000
_cell.angle_alpha   90.00
_cell.angle_beta   90.00
_cell.angle_gamma   90.00
#
_symmetry.space_group_name_H-M   'P 1'
#
loop_
_entity.id
_entity.type
_entity.pdbx_description
1 polymer ?
#
loop_
_entity_poly.entity_id
_entity_poly.type
_entity_poly.pdbx_seq_one_letter_code
_entity_poly.pdbx_strand_id
1 'polypeptide(L)' 'MGLGIIALIIGLGAAGAGAYVGFATNGLPVALPGSLAGSSPETIAIVMLISGAITMVLGAVSIFRANEY' A
#
# COMPACT_ATOMS: atom_id res chain seq x y z
N MET A 1 -2.93 18.98 10.37
CA MET A 1 -2.05 18.95 9.18
C MET A 1 -0.99 17.84 9.20
N GLY A 2 -0.17 17.70 10.25
CA GLY A 2 0.95 16.73 10.27
C GLY A 2 0.59 15.26 10.01
N LEU A 3 -0.51 14.76 10.60
CA LEU A 3 -0.96 13.37 10.40
C LEU A 3 -1.33 13.05 8.94
N GLY A 4 -1.89 14.01 8.22
CA GLY A 4 -2.29 13.81 6.83
C GLY A 4 -1.10 13.73 5.87
N ILE A 5 -0.03 14.47 6.15
CA ILE A 5 1.23 14.39 5.39
C ILE A 5 1.88 13.02 5.60
N ILE A 6 1.88 12.53 6.84
CA ILE A 6 2.39 11.18 7.16
C ILE A 6 1.57 10.12 6.42
N ALA A 7 0.24 10.24 6.40
CA ALA A 7 -0.63 9.32 5.65
C ALA A 7 -0.34 9.35 4.14
N LEU A 8 -0.06 10.53 3.55
CA LEU A 8 0.34 10.62 2.14
C LEU A 8 1.67 9.90 1.85
N ILE A 9 2.68 10.10 2.70
CA ILE A 9 4.00 9.47 2.55
C ILE A 9 3.91 7.95 2.71
N ILE A 10 3.18 7.48 3.74
CA ILE A 10 2.96 6.04 3.96
C ILE A 10 2.15 5.44 2.82
N GLY A 11 1.11 6.12 2.35
CA GLY A 11 0.33 5.70 1.19
C GLY A 11 1.17 5.59 -0.08
N LEU A 12 2.10 6.53 -0.30
CA LEU A 12 3.06 6.47 -1.42
C LEU A 12 4.02 5.29 -1.30
N GLY A 13 4.54 5.05 -0.09
CA GLY A 13 5.39 3.90 0.18
C GLY A 13 4.67 2.57 -0.05
N ALA A 14 3.42 2.44 0.40
CA ALA A 14 2.61 1.24 0.20
C ALA A 14 2.22 1.01 -1.27
N ALA A 15 1.83 2.07 -1.99
CA ALA A 15 1.53 1.97 -3.43
C ALA A 15 2.79 1.62 -4.25
N GLY A 16 3.93 2.24 -3.91
CA GLY A 16 5.23 1.94 -4.51
C GLY A 16 5.72 0.52 -4.22
N ALA A 17 5.53 0.03 -2.99
CA ALA A 17 5.83 -1.35 -2.62
C ALA A 17 4.92 -2.34 -3.36
N GLY A 18 3.62 -2.03 -3.50
CA GLY A 18 2.69 -2.84 -4.29
C GLY A 18 3.11 -2.93 -5.76
N ALA A 19 3.49 -1.81 -6.38
CA ALA A 19 4.02 -1.80 -7.74
C ALA A 19 5.34 -2.59 -7.85
N TYR A 20 6.27 -2.41 -6.91
CA TYR A 20 7.52 -3.16 -6.89
C TYR A 20 7.29 -4.67 -6.79
N VAL A 21 6.39 -5.12 -5.91
CA VAL A 21 6.01 -6.54 -5.81
C VAL A 21 5.40 -7.00 -7.14
N GLY A 22 4.45 -6.26 -7.69
CA GLY A 22 3.78 -6.60 -8.95
C GLY A 22 4.71 -6.67 -10.17
N PHE A 23 5.82 -5.94 -10.19
CA PHE A 23 6.80 -5.99 -11.28
C PHE A 23 7.97 -6.96 -11.00
N ALA A 24 8.53 -6.95 -9.79
CA ALA A 24 9.78 -7.64 -9.46
C ALA A 24 9.60 -9.09 -9.00
N THR A 25 8.42 -9.49 -8.51
CA THR A 25 8.21 -10.81 -7.88
C THR A 25 7.46 -11.84 -8.74
N ASN A 26 7.20 -11.54 -10.02
CA ASN A 26 6.54 -12.44 -10.99
C ASN A 26 7.20 -13.83 -11.17
N GLY A 27 8.37 -14.08 -10.56
CA GLY A 27 9.12 -15.32 -10.75
C GLY A 27 9.00 -16.37 -9.66
N LEU A 28 8.73 -16.01 -8.39
CA LEU A 28 8.93 -16.95 -7.28
C LEU A 28 7.91 -16.73 -6.14
N PRO A 29 6.84 -17.54 -6.07
CA PRO A 29 6.02 -17.64 -4.88
C PRO A 29 6.88 -18.17 -3.73
N VAL A 30 7.06 -17.37 -2.68
CA VAL A 30 7.71 -17.83 -1.45
C VAL A 30 6.78 -18.85 -0.79
N ALA A 31 7.19 -20.13 -0.77
CA ALA A 31 6.46 -21.16 -0.06
C ALA A 31 6.57 -20.92 1.46
N LEU A 32 5.45 -20.64 2.12
CA LEU A 32 5.43 -20.49 3.57
C LEU A 32 5.56 -21.87 4.25
N PRO A 33 6.31 -21.98 5.36
CA PRO A 33 6.37 -23.20 6.16
C PRO A 33 4.97 -23.62 6.62
N GLY A 34 4.64 -24.92 6.53
CA GLY A 34 3.37 -25.46 7.04
C GLY A 34 2.20 -25.50 6.04
N SER A 35 2.48 -25.62 4.74
CA SER A 35 1.47 -25.71 3.66
C SER A 35 0.46 -24.54 3.62
N LEU A 36 0.83 -23.39 4.16
CA LEU A 36 0.04 -22.18 3.94
C LEU A 36 0.12 -21.84 2.45
N ALA A 37 -1.04 -21.67 1.83
CA ALA A 37 -1.12 -21.19 0.45
C ALA A 37 -0.40 -19.85 0.36
N GLY A 38 0.79 -19.85 -0.24
CA GLY A 38 1.51 -18.62 -0.57
C GLY A 38 0.61 -17.78 -1.46
N SER A 39 0.26 -16.58 -1.02
CA SER A 39 -0.55 -15.66 -1.82
C SER A 39 0.20 -15.35 -3.11
N SER A 40 -0.50 -15.33 -4.25
CA SER A 40 0.15 -14.95 -5.50
C SER A 40 0.74 -13.54 -5.36
N PRO A 41 1.94 -13.28 -5.89
CA PRO A 41 2.52 -11.95 -5.76
C PRO A 41 1.67 -10.85 -6.40
N GLU A 42 0.86 -11.17 -7.42
CA GLU A 42 -0.11 -10.21 -7.98
C GLU A 42 -1.19 -9.83 -6.96
N THR A 43 -1.66 -10.79 -6.15
CA THR A 43 -2.64 -10.52 -5.11
C THR A 43 -2.09 -9.56 -4.06
N ILE A 44 -0.84 -9.77 -3.63
CA ILE A 44 -0.15 -8.91 -2.66
C ILE A 44 0.03 -7.50 -3.25
N ALA A 45 0.46 -7.42 -4.51
CA ALA A 45 0.64 -6.16 -5.22
C ALA A 45 -0.65 -5.33 -5.28
N ILE A 46 -1.77 -5.96 -5.63
CA ILE A 46 -3.08 -5.30 -5.72
C ILE A 46 -3.52 -4.80 -4.34
N VAL A 47 -3.41 -5.63 -3.29
CA VAL A 47 -3.82 -5.25 -1.93
C VAL A 47 -2.98 -4.09 -1.41
N MET A 48 -1.65 -4.11 -1.63
CA MET A 48 -0.77 -3.01 -1.23
C MET A 48 -1.08 -1.71 -2.00
N LEU A 49 -1.34 -1.81 -3.31
CA LEU A 49 -1.69 -0.66 -4.13
C LEU A 49 -2.99 -0.01 -3.62
N ILE A 50 -4.04 -0.82 -3.41
CA ILE A 50 -5.35 -0.33 -2.93
C ILE A 50 -5.22 0.29 -1.54
N SER A 51 -4.50 -0.38 -0.62
CA SER A 51 -4.30 0.12 0.74
C SER A 51 -3.54 1.44 0.75
N GLY A 52 -2.50 1.55 -0.08
CA GLY A 52 -1.73 2.78 -0.26
C GLY A 52 -2.58 3.92 -0.82
N ALA A 53 -3.38 3.64 -1.86
CA ALA A 53 -4.28 4.61 -2.46
C ALA A 53 -5.33 5.12 -1.47
N ILE A 54 -5.97 4.23 -0.70
CA ILE A 54 -6.94 4.62 0.34
C ILE A 54 -6.27 5.49 1.40
N THR A 55 -5.07 5.11 1.85
CA THR A 55 -4.32 5.86 2.86
C THR A 55 -3.97 7.27 2.37
N MET A 56 -3.61 7.43 1.10
CA MET A 56 -3.39 8.74 0.49
C MET A 56 -4.67 9.59 0.47
N VAL A 57 -5.80 9.01 0.04
CA VAL A 57 -7.09 9.73 -0.03
C VAL A 57 -7.50 10.21 1.36
N LEU A 58 -7.41 9.35 2.37
CA LEU A 58 -7.69 9.71 3.77
C LEU A 58 -6.73 10.79 4.28
N GLY A 59 -5.45 10.69 3.93
CA GLY A 59 -4.43 11.71 4.21
C GLY A 59 -4.80 13.07 3.62
N ALA A 60 -5.11 13.11 2.32
CA ALA A 60 -5.52 14.33 1.62
C ALA A 60 -6.78 14.97 2.22
N VAL A 61 -7.82 14.16 2.50
CA VAL A 61 -9.04 14.62 3.15
C VAL A 61 -8.76 15.20 4.55
N SER A 62 -7.87 14.56 5.32
CA SER A 62 -7.51 15.05 6.65
C SER A 62 -6.73 16.38 6.62
N ILE A 63 -5.91 16.61 5.58
CA ILE A 63 -5.22 17.91 5.37
C ILE A 63 -6.23 18.98 4.99
N PHE A 64 -7.13 18.66 4.04
CA PHE A 64 -8.16 19.59 3.59
C PHE A 64 -9.03 20.06 4.75
N ARG A 65 -9.56 19.12 5.54
CA ARG A 65 -10.33 19.44 6.75
C ARG A 65 -9.54 20.25 7.77
N ALA A 66 -8.26 19.94 7.98
CA ALA A 66 -7.41 20.68 8.91
C ALA A 66 -6.98 22.08 8.42
N ASN A 67 -7.28 22.44 7.16
CA ASN A 67 -7.11 23.79 6.62
C ASN A 67 -8.40 24.62 6.75
N GLU A 68 -9.55 23.96 6.90
CA GLU A 68 -10.86 24.63 7.08
C GLU A 68 -11.12 25.03 8.54
N TYR A 69 -10.36 24.49 9.50
CA TYR A 69 -10.38 24.84 10.93
C TYR A 69 -9.13 25.63 11.33
#